data_AF-A0A7C4RSF6-F1
#
_entry.id   AF-A0A7C4RSF6-F1
#
_cell.length_a   1.000
_cell.length_b   1.000
_cell.length_c   1.000
_cell.angle_alpha   90.00
_cell.angle_beta   90.00
_cell.angle_gamma   90.00
#
_symmetry.space_group_name_H-M   'P 1'
#
loop_
_entity.id
_entity.type
_entity.pdbx_description
1 polymer ?
#
loop_
_entity_poly.entity_id
_entity_poly.type
_entity_poly.pdbx_seq_one_letter_code
_entity_poly.pdbx_strand_id
1 'polypeptide(L)'
;MRERSDLLFYGNDLSAVLRANLEGSKSDVDQIPETQFIHSSDGDIVEHVYSKREVIPLELHEDQKEMDTQETQVDVRHDFNRAVFDKSRPCMIAGLRITVIVPFSGDANLWRCQPSTFTLNPPRGQVRASRDSNGGRLEIVLERPSDSLGDGGEIKREIENTLRSVQNYLGNMKRDVDAHNKQLRAHIQQCVLNRRARLGRHAEVATVLNIPLRKRA
;
A
#
# COMPACT_ATOMS: atom_id res chain seq x y z
N MET A 1 -16.27 20.11 5.25
CA MET A 1 -16.73 18.71 5.24
C MET A 1 -15.47 17.86 5.04
N ARG A 2 -15.03 17.09 6.06
CA ARG A 2 -13.78 16.31 5.96
C ARG A 2 -13.99 15.19 4.92
N GLU A 3 -13.18 15.15 3.88
CA GLU A 3 -13.38 14.22 2.78
C GLU A 3 -12.99 12.79 3.16
N ARG A 4 -13.60 11.80 2.50
CA ARG A 4 -13.19 10.38 2.63
C ARG A 4 -11.81 10.13 2.03
N SER A 5 -11.31 11.04 1.19
CA SER A 5 -10.01 10.98 0.52
C SER A 5 -8.82 11.02 1.47
N ASP A 6 -9.00 11.52 2.71
CA ASP A 6 -7.93 11.59 3.72
C ASP A 6 -7.81 10.33 4.60
N LEU A 7 -8.68 9.32 4.44
CA LEU A 7 -8.61 8.09 5.23
C LEU A 7 -7.46 7.20 4.73
N LEU A 8 -6.54 6.88 5.63
CA LEU A 8 -5.50 5.89 5.39
C LEU A 8 -6.06 4.48 5.66
N PHE A 9 -5.49 3.48 4.99
CA PHE A 9 -5.83 2.07 5.14
C PHE A 9 -7.32 1.77 4.89
N TYR A 10 -7.91 2.50 3.94
CA TYR A 10 -9.32 2.40 3.60
C TYR A 10 -9.51 2.32 2.08
N GLY A 11 -10.46 1.48 1.64
CA GLY A 11 -10.79 1.31 0.23
C GLY A 11 -10.80 -0.16 -0.20
N ASN A 12 -9.61 -0.74 -0.37
CA ASN A 12 -9.45 -2.12 -0.81
C ASN A 12 -9.18 -3.05 0.38
N ASP A 13 -9.67 -4.28 0.33
CA ASP A 13 -9.27 -5.34 1.26
C ASP A 13 -7.87 -5.86 0.86
N LEU A 14 -6.89 -5.69 1.76
CA LEU A 14 -5.52 -6.15 1.52
C LEU A 14 -5.48 -7.65 1.23
N SER A 15 -6.29 -8.46 1.93
CA SER A 15 -6.29 -9.90 1.74
C SER A 15 -6.75 -10.30 0.33
N ALA A 16 -7.72 -9.58 -0.23
CA ALA A 16 -8.19 -9.79 -1.59
C ALA A 16 -7.13 -9.39 -2.63
N VAL A 17 -6.44 -8.25 -2.41
CA VAL A 17 -5.35 -7.79 -3.28
C VAL A 17 -4.19 -8.79 -3.30
N LEU A 18 -3.78 -9.29 -2.13
CA LEU A 18 -2.72 -10.29 -2.00
C LEU A 18 -3.10 -11.62 -2.67
N ARG A 19 -4.33 -12.10 -2.48
CA ARG A 19 -4.84 -13.29 -3.18
C ARG A 19 -4.82 -13.13 -4.71
N ALA A 20 -5.30 -11.99 -5.21
CA ALA A 20 -5.27 -11.70 -6.64
C ALA A 20 -3.84 -11.66 -7.21
N ASN A 21 -2.89 -11.11 -6.43
CA ASN A 21 -1.48 -11.14 -6.80
C ASN A 21 -0.92 -12.58 -6.87
N LEU A 22 -1.31 -13.44 -5.92
CA LEU A 22 -0.92 -14.84 -5.90
C LEU A 22 -1.45 -15.59 -7.14
N GLU A 23 -2.72 -15.45 -7.47
CA GLU A 23 -3.31 -16.06 -8.68
C GLU A 23 -2.67 -15.53 -9.97
N GLY A 24 -2.36 -14.23 -10.01
CA GLY A 24 -1.66 -13.64 -11.15
C GLY A 24 -0.26 -14.23 -11.36
N SER A 25 0.43 -14.68 -10.30
CA SER A 25 1.78 -15.25 -10.42
C SER A 25 1.80 -16.53 -11.26
N LYS A 26 0.74 -17.34 -11.18
CA LYS A 26 0.56 -18.49 -12.05
C LYS A 26 0.43 -18.09 -13.52
N SER A 27 -0.35 -17.05 -13.80
CA SER A 27 -0.49 -16.52 -15.17
C SER A 27 0.84 -16.02 -15.71
N ASP A 28 1.65 -15.35 -14.89
CA ASP A 28 2.97 -14.90 -15.30
C ASP A 28 3.89 -16.09 -15.61
N VAL A 29 3.87 -17.13 -14.78
CA VAL A 29 4.61 -18.37 -15.04
C VAL A 29 4.15 -19.00 -16.35
N ASP A 30 2.85 -19.08 -16.64
CA ASP A 30 2.32 -19.71 -17.86
C ASP A 30 2.58 -18.89 -19.14
N GLN A 31 2.74 -17.56 -19.04
CA GLN A 31 3.02 -16.67 -20.18
C GLN A 31 4.48 -16.70 -20.66
N ILE A 32 5.42 -17.20 -19.85
CA ILE A 32 6.83 -17.32 -20.27
C ILE A 32 6.91 -18.21 -21.54
N PRO A 33 7.57 -17.78 -22.62
CA PRO A 33 7.69 -18.62 -23.82
C PRO A 33 8.32 -19.98 -23.52
N GLU A 34 7.83 -21.05 -24.16
CA GLU A 34 8.30 -22.43 -23.92
C GLU A 34 9.81 -22.57 -24.15
N THR A 35 10.35 -21.94 -25.20
CA THR A 35 11.78 -21.94 -25.50
C THR A 35 12.59 -21.36 -24.33
N GLN A 36 12.21 -20.19 -23.84
CA GLN A 36 12.86 -19.56 -22.69
C GLN A 36 12.70 -20.42 -21.44
N PHE A 37 11.49 -20.95 -21.19
CA PHE A 37 11.20 -21.77 -20.03
C PHE A 37 12.08 -23.02 -19.97
N ILE A 38 12.28 -23.72 -21.11
CA ILE A 38 13.11 -24.93 -21.21
C ILE A 38 14.59 -24.63 -20.96
N HIS A 39 15.09 -23.48 -21.42
CA HIS A 39 16.50 -23.11 -21.28
C HIS A 39 16.85 -22.48 -19.92
N SER A 40 15.88 -21.94 -19.19
CA SER A 40 16.08 -21.36 -17.86
C SER A 40 15.91 -22.39 -16.75
N SER A 41 16.70 -22.24 -15.68
CA SER A 41 16.53 -23.05 -14.47
C SER A 41 15.23 -22.69 -13.75
N ASP A 42 14.69 -23.63 -12.97
CA ASP A 42 13.49 -23.38 -12.17
C ASP A 42 13.72 -22.25 -11.16
N GLY A 43 14.93 -22.14 -10.60
CA GLY A 43 15.31 -21.06 -9.69
C GLY A 43 15.27 -19.68 -10.34
N ASP A 44 15.80 -19.54 -11.55
CA ASP A 44 15.82 -18.26 -12.28
C ASP A 44 14.41 -17.80 -12.66
N ILE A 45 13.56 -18.74 -13.08
CA ILE A 45 12.16 -18.44 -13.40
C ILE A 45 11.41 -18.00 -12.14
N VAL A 46 11.61 -18.70 -11.03
CA VAL A 46 11.00 -18.34 -9.75
C VAL A 46 11.41 -16.93 -9.33
N GLU A 47 12.70 -16.61 -9.40
CA GLU A 47 13.21 -15.29 -9.00
C GLU A 47 12.73 -14.18 -9.94
N HIS A 48 12.65 -14.45 -11.24
CA HIS A 48 12.12 -13.52 -12.23
C HIS A 48 10.65 -13.18 -11.97
N VAL A 49 9.80 -14.17 -11.68
CA VAL A 49 8.38 -13.94 -11.39
C VAL A 49 8.20 -13.33 -10.00
N TYR A 50 9.00 -13.76 -9.03
CA TYR A 50 8.95 -13.24 -7.65
C TYR A 50 9.29 -11.75 -7.61
N SER A 51 10.42 -11.33 -8.20
CA SER A 51 10.85 -9.92 -8.21
C SER A 51 9.84 -8.96 -8.86
N LYS A 52 9.02 -9.45 -9.80
CA LYS A 52 7.94 -8.68 -10.43
C LYS A 52 6.70 -8.52 -9.54
N ARG A 53 6.46 -9.45 -8.61
CA ARG A 53 5.21 -9.57 -7.83
C ARG A 53 5.40 -9.41 -6.33
N GLU A 54 6.64 -9.29 -5.88
CA GLU A 54 6.96 -9.00 -4.49
C GLU A 54 6.28 -7.69 -4.08
N VAL A 55 5.60 -7.74 -2.94
CA VAL A 55 4.97 -6.57 -2.36
C VAL A 55 5.92 -6.03 -1.29
N ILE A 56 6.38 -4.80 -1.47
CA ILE A 56 7.29 -4.15 -0.51
C ILE A 56 6.44 -3.51 0.59
N PRO A 57 6.53 -3.98 1.85
CA PRO A 57 5.74 -3.43 2.94
C PRO A 57 6.09 -1.96 3.18
N LEU A 58 5.11 -1.19 3.65
CA LEU A 58 5.31 0.20 4.02
C LEU A 58 6.11 0.33 5.31
N GLU A 59 7.08 1.25 5.30
CA GLU A 59 7.89 1.62 6.46
C GLU A 59 7.94 3.15 6.57
N LEU A 60 7.74 3.66 7.79
CA LEU A 60 7.64 5.09 8.07
C LEU A 60 8.89 5.56 8.83
N HIS A 61 9.55 6.58 8.29
CA HIS A 61 10.82 7.12 8.80
C HIS A 61 10.55 8.31 9.73
N GLU A 62 10.06 8.01 10.94
CA GLU A 62 9.71 9.02 11.94
C GLU A 62 10.89 9.83 12.48
N ASP A 63 12.11 9.34 12.32
CA ASP A 63 13.37 10.02 12.60
C ASP A 63 13.62 11.20 11.65
N GLN A 64 13.05 11.15 10.44
CA GLN A 64 13.17 12.17 9.39
C GLN A 64 11.91 13.04 9.26
N LYS A 65 11.06 13.08 10.29
CA LYS A 65 9.85 13.89 10.25
C LYS A 65 10.17 15.38 10.30
N GLU A 66 9.43 16.14 9.49
CA GLU A 66 9.49 17.59 9.43
C GLU A 66 8.13 18.18 9.80
N MET A 67 8.13 19.45 10.18
CA MET A 67 6.91 20.20 10.47
C MET A 67 6.93 21.52 9.72
N ASP A 68 5.83 21.83 9.07
CA ASP A 68 5.54 23.13 8.47
C ASP A 68 4.33 23.76 9.14
N THR A 69 4.35 25.09 9.26
CA THR A 69 3.26 25.85 9.90
C THR A 69 2.95 27.09 9.07
N GLN A 70 1.68 27.28 8.76
CA GLN A 70 1.21 28.43 7.99
C GLN A 70 -0.06 29.03 8.60
N GLU A 71 -0.18 30.36 8.53
CA GLU A 71 -1.43 31.02 8.86
C GLU A 71 -2.51 30.64 7.83
N THR A 72 -3.72 30.38 8.31
CA THR A 72 -4.84 29.99 7.45
C THR A 72 -6.17 30.50 8.00
N GLN A 73 -7.24 30.28 7.25
CA GLN A 73 -8.60 30.55 7.67
C GLN A 73 -9.27 29.22 8.01
N VAL A 74 -9.76 29.09 9.24
CA VAL A 74 -10.39 27.87 9.76
C VAL A 74 -11.89 28.07 9.86
N ASP A 75 -12.66 27.13 9.32
CA ASP A 75 -14.13 27.15 9.41
C ASP A 75 -14.60 26.60 10.76
N VAL A 76 -15.18 27.47 11.59
CA VAL A 76 -15.60 27.14 12.97
C VAL A 76 -17.10 26.90 13.13
N ARG A 77 -17.84 26.70 12.02
CA ARG A 77 -19.28 26.39 12.06
C ARG A 77 -19.68 25.21 12.97
N HIS A 78 -18.78 24.25 13.14
CA HIS A 78 -18.99 23.03 13.91
C HIS A 78 -18.16 22.98 15.20
N ASP A 79 -17.56 24.10 15.60
CA ASP A 79 -16.85 24.22 16.86
C ASP A 79 -17.86 24.29 18.01
N PHE A 80 -17.90 23.26 18.85
CA PHE A 80 -18.83 23.17 19.98
C PHE A 80 -18.55 24.21 21.08
N ASN A 81 -17.34 24.77 21.11
CA ASN A 81 -16.97 25.82 22.07
C ASN A 81 -17.44 27.21 21.59
N ARG A 82 -18.06 27.32 20.42
CA ARG A 82 -18.54 28.59 19.85
C ARG A 82 -20.04 28.58 19.61
N ALA A 83 -20.68 29.67 19.99
CA ALA A 83 -22.10 29.92 19.73
C ALA A 83 -22.34 30.35 18.27
N VAL A 84 -22.06 29.47 17.30
CA VAL A 84 -22.37 29.69 15.89
C VAL A 84 -23.80 29.22 15.61
N PHE A 85 -24.73 30.18 15.54
CA PHE A 85 -26.16 29.91 15.34
C PHE A 85 -26.52 29.63 13.87
N ASP A 86 -25.96 30.39 12.93
CA ASP A 86 -26.15 30.16 11.49
C ASP A 86 -24.99 29.31 10.93
N LYS A 87 -25.28 28.04 10.62
CA LYS A 87 -24.33 27.08 10.04
C LYS A 87 -24.46 26.97 8.51
N SER A 88 -25.38 27.73 7.90
CA SER A 88 -25.64 27.68 6.46
C SER A 88 -24.49 28.28 5.63
N ARG A 89 -23.67 29.15 6.24
CA ARG A 89 -22.53 29.82 5.59
C ARG A 89 -21.23 29.60 6.38
N PRO A 90 -20.08 29.38 5.71
CA PRO A 90 -18.79 29.24 6.38
C PRO A 90 -18.50 30.39 7.35
N CYS A 91 -18.03 30.05 8.55
CA CYS A 91 -17.58 31.03 9.54
C CYS A 91 -16.07 30.89 9.65
N MET A 92 -15.36 31.68 8.84
CA MET A 92 -13.90 31.61 8.74
C MET A 92 -13.26 32.55 9.76
N ILE A 93 -12.32 32.04 10.54
CA ILE A 93 -11.48 32.85 11.44
C ILE A 93 -10.01 32.53 11.24
N ALA A 94 -9.14 33.46 11.64
CA ALA A 94 -7.69 33.24 11.61
C ALA A 94 -7.31 32.03 12.47
N GLY A 95 -6.43 31.20 11.92
CA GLY A 95 -5.94 30.00 12.57
C GLY A 95 -4.58 29.58 12.04
N LEU A 96 -4.07 28.51 12.61
CA LEU A 96 -2.81 27.89 12.25
C LEU A 96 -3.08 26.55 11.58
N ARG A 97 -2.50 26.35 10.40
CA ARG A 97 -2.35 25.02 9.81
C ARG A 97 -0.98 24.48 10.16
N ILE A 98 -0.95 23.27 10.68
CA ILE A 98 0.25 22.51 11.01
C ILE A 98 0.26 21.29 10.11
N THR A 99 1.35 21.12 9.37
CA THR A 99 1.56 19.96 8.49
C THR A 99 2.77 19.19 9.00
N VAL A 100 2.56 17.98 9.49
CA VAL A 100 3.65 17.06 9.85
C VAL A 100 3.91 16.17 8.65
N ILE A 101 5.14 16.20 8.15
CA ILE A 101 5.58 15.49 6.97
C ILE A 101 6.48 14.35 7.43
N VAL A 102 6.16 13.11 7.07
CA VAL A 102 6.94 11.93 7.44
C VAL A 102 7.28 11.13 6.18
N PRO A 103 8.56 10.99 5.82
CA PRO A 103 8.97 10.14 4.71
C PRO A 103 8.60 8.67 4.95
N PHE A 104 8.28 7.95 3.88
CA PHE A 104 8.04 6.50 3.93
C PHE A 104 8.68 5.80 2.73
N SER A 105 8.96 4.51 2.89
CA SER A 105 9.38 3.58 1.83
C SER A 105 8.39 2.43 1.68
N GLY A 106 8.41 1.77 0.52
CA GLY A 106 7.51 0.67 0.19
C GLY A 106 6.36 1.08 -0.73
N ASP A 107 5.51 0.12 -1.10
CA ASP A 107 4.46 0.33 -2.11
C ASP A 107 3.37 1.28 -1.59
N ALA A 108 3.30 2.47 -2.17
CA ALA A 108 2.34 3.50 -1.81
C ALA A 108 0.87 3.10 -2.03
N ASN A 109 0.58 2.10 -2.86
CA ASN A 109 -0.78 1.58 -3.04
C ASN A 109 -1.31 0.92 -1.76
N LEU A 110 -0.42 0.43 -0.90
CA LEU A 110 -0.78 -0.19 0.36
C LEU A 110 -1.47 0.80 1.34
N TRP A 111 -1.22 2.11 1.22
CA TRP A 111 -1.95 3.11 2.01
C TRP A 111 -3.46 3.12 1.75
N ARG A 112 -3.92 2.53 0.64
CA ARG A 112 -5.34 2.40 0.27
C ARG A 112 -5.90 1.00 0.58
N CYS A 113 -5.09 0.14 1.18
CA CYS A 113 -5.45 -1.23 1.53
C CYS A 113 -5.70 -1.34 3.03
N GLN A 114 -6.85 -1.88 3.39
CA GLN A 114 -7.20 -2.19 4.77
C GLN A 114 -6.57 -3.52 5.17
N PRO A 115 -5.73 -3.56 6.22
CA PRO A 115 -5.12 -4.80 6.71
C PRO A 115 -6.16 -5.74 7.34
N SER A 116 -5.78 -7.01 7.53
CA SER A 116 -6.66 -8.04 8.10
C SER A 116 -7.15 -7.69 9.52
N THR A 117 -6.35 -6.94 10.27
CA THR A 117 -6.68 -6.42 11.59
C THR A 117 -6.72 -4.90 11.54
N PHE A 118 -7.90 -4.32 11.76
CA PHE A 118 -8.15 -2.88 11.66
C PHE A 118 -9.03 -2.37 12.81
N THR A 119 -9.16 -1.06 12.91
CA THR A 119 -10.05 -0.35 13.86
C THR A 119 -11.13 0.42 13.10
N LEU A 120 -12.25 0.75 13.76
CA LEU A 120 -13.35 1.49 13.13
C LEU A 120 -13.07 2.98 12.90
N ASN A 121 -11.94 3.48 13.43
CA ASN A 121 -11.48 4.85 13.24
C ASN A 121 -10.06 4.82 12.69
N PRO A 122 -9.89 4.53 11.39
CA PRO A 122 -8.57 4.51 10.77
C PRO A 122 -7.92 5.90 10.79
N PRO A 123 -6.58 5.97 10.85
CA PRO A 123 -5.87 7.24 10.86
C PRO A 123 -6.07 8.00 9.54
N ARG A 124 -5.82 9.31 9.60
CA ARG A 124 -5.98 10.21 8.46
C ARG A 124 -4.66 10.84 8.07
N GLY A 125 -4.49 11.08 6.78
CA GLY A 125 -3.33 11.75 6.23
C GLY A 125 -3.36 11.76 4.71
N GLN A 126 -2.58 12.66 4.14
CA GLN A 126 -2.42 12.78 2.69
C GLN A 126 -1.11 12.09 2.28
N VAL A 127 -1.21 11.17 1.33
CA VAL A 127 -0.05 10.43 0.82
C VAL A 127 0.42 11.08 -0.47
N ARG A 128 1.69 11.49 -0.50
CA ARG A 128 2.39 11.94 -1.70
C ARG A 128 3.39 10.87 -2.12
N ALA A 129 2.97 9.99 -3.02
CA ALA A 129 3.85 8.96 -3.56
C ALA A 129 4.96 9.54 -4.44
N SER A 130 6.12 8.91 -4.43
CA SER A 130 7.21 9.12 -5.38
C SER A 130 6.80 8.61 -6.78
N ARG A 131 7.56 9.01 -7.81
CA ARG A 131 7.29 8.64 -9.22
C ARG A 131 7.30 7.14 -9.46
N ASP A 132 8.09 6.40 -8.70
CA ASP A 132 8.24 4.95 -8.74
C ASP A 132 7.27 4.21 -7.81
N SER A 133 6.41 4.92 -7.07
CA SER A 133 5.45 4.37 -6.10
C SER A 133 6.03 3.54 -4.96
N ASN A 134 7.37 3.43 -4.83
CA ASN A 134 8.07 2.65 -3.79
C ASN A 134 8.51 3.50 -2.59
N GLY A 135 7.84 4.63 -2.39
CA GLY A 135 8.07 5.53 -1.27
C GLY A 135 7.35 6.84 -1.47
N GLY A 136 7.63 7.79 -0.60
CA GLY A 136 7.03 9.12 -0.66
C GLY A 136 7.03 9.80 0.70
N ARG A 137 6.02 10.63 0.92
CA ARG A 137 5.78 11.28 2.22
C ARG A 137 4.32 11.20 2.61
N LEU A 138 4.10 11.02 3.91
CA LEU A 138 2.82 11.13 4.58
C LEU A 138 2.70 12.52 5.18
N GLU A 139 1.63 13.23 4.86
CA GLU A 139 1.33 14.58 5.37
C GLU A 139 0.13 14.49 6.32
N ILE A 140 0.35 14.73 7.61
CA ILE A 140 -0.70 14.83 8.63
C ILE A 140 -1.00 16.31 8.84
N VAL A 141 -2.20 16.74 8.44
CA VAL A 141 -2.61 18.15 8.47
C VAL A 141 -3.60 18.39 9.60
N LEU A 142 -3.29 19.36 10.45
CA LEU A 142 -4.19 19.85 11.50
C LEU A 142 -4.42 21.35 11.32
N GLU A 143 -5.65 21.78 11.54
CA GLU A 143 -6.04 23.19 11.52
C GLU A 143 -6.71 23.55 12.83
N ARG A 144 -6.24 24.62 13.46
CA ARG A 144 -6.77 25.10 14.74
C ARG A 144 -6.94 26.61 14.72
N PRO A 145 -8.07 27.15 15.22
CA PRO A 145 -8.21 28.58 15.45
C PRO A 145 -7.11 29.16 16.34
N SER A 146 -6.67 30.40 16.06
CA SER A 146 -5.54 31.02 16.78
C SER A 146 -5.79 31.21 18.27
N ASP A 147 -7.04 31.45 18.66
CA ASP A 147 -7.48 31.60 20.06
C ASP A 147 -7.61 30.25 20.82
N SER A 148 -7.48 29.12 20.11
CA SER A 148 -7.66 27.77 20.64
C SER A 148 -6.36 26.94 20.62
N LEU A 149 -5.21 27.57 20.36
CA LEU A 149 -3.91 26.90 20.24
C LEU A 149 -3.33 26.42 21.58
N GLY A 150 -3.67 27.10 22.68
CA GLY A 150 -3.11 26.81 24.00
C GLY A 150 -1.57 26.84 24.02
N ASP A 151 -0.95 25.91 24.74
CA ASP A 151 0.50 25.68 24.78
C ASP A 151 1.00 24.71 23.68
N GLY A 152 0.11 24.27 22.79
CA GLY A 152 0.38 23.27 21.76
C GLY A 152 0.42 21.81 22.26
N GLY A 153 0.23 21.56 23.55
CA GLY A 153 0.30 20.22 24.14
C GLY A 153 -0.77 19.26 23.61
N GLU A 154 -2.00 19.74 23.39
CA GLU A 154 -3.07 18.96 22.78
C GLU A 154 -2.77 18.56 21.33
N ILE A 155 -2.26 19.50 20.55
CA ILE A 155 -1.90 19.29 19.15
C ILE A 155 -0.80 18.24 19.05
N LYS A 156 0.24 18.36 19.89
CA LYS A 156 1.33 17.38 19.97
C LYS A 156 0.78 15.98 20.29
N ARG A 157 -0.08 15.84 21.30
CA ARG A 157 -0.70 14.55 21.64
C ARG A 157 -1.54 13.97 20.50
N GLU A 158 -2.28 14.81 19.77
CA GLU A 158 -3.09 14.37 18.62
C GLU A 158 -2.20 13.83 17.49
N ILE A 159 -1.11 14.53 17.17
CA ILE A 159 -0.11 14.07 16.19
C ILE A 159 0.52 12.74 16.61
N GLU A 160 0.99 12.65 17.86
CA GLU A 160 1.63 11.43 18.39
C GLU A 160 0.67 10.23 18.39
N ASN A 161 -0.60 10.44 18.75
CA ASN A 161 -1.61 9.40 18.71
C ASN A 161 -1.92 8.97 17.26
N THR A 162 -1.94 9.90 16.32
CA THR A 162 -2.13 9.61 14.89
C THR A 162 -0.97 8.79 14.34
N LEU A 163 0.28 9.19 14.61
CA LEU A 163 1.48 8.45 14.21
C LEU A 163 1.51 7.05 14.82
N ARG A 164 1.20 6.92 16.12
CA ARG A 164 1.09 5.61 16.77
C ARG A 164 0.03 4.74 16.13
N SER A 165 -1.12 5.31 15.76
CA SER A 165 -2.17 4.58 15.04
C SER A 165 -1.66 4.11 13.68
N VAL A 166 -1.00 4.96 12.91
CA VAL A 166 -0.38 4.60 11.62
C VAL A 166 0.61 3.45 11.81
N GLN A 167 1.53 3.54 12.77
CA GLN A 167 2.51 2.48 13.05
C GLN A 167 1.86 1.13 13.38
N ASN A 168 0.77 1.14 14.16
CA ASN A 168 0.04 -0.10 14.46
C ASN A 168 -0.55 -0.74 13.19
N TYR A 169 -1.11 0.07 12.29
CA TYR A 169 -1.62 -0.40 11.01
C TYR A 169 -0.50 -0.93 10.10
N LEU A 170 0.64 -0.23 10.04
CA LEU A 170 1.83 -0.68 9.31
C LEU A 170 2.34 -2.03 9.85
N GLY A 171 2.37 -2.21 11.17
CA GLY A 171 2.75 -3.48 11.79
C GLY A 171 1.80 -4.63 11.45
N ASN A 172 0.49 -4.37 11.40
CA ASN A 172 -0.49 -5.37 10.98
C ASN A 172 -0.32 -5.74 9.49
N MET A 173 -0.22 -4.72 8.65
CA MET A 173 -0.01 -4.88 7.22
C MET A 173 1.29 -5.62 6.90
N LYS A 174 2.38 -5.28 7.58
CA LYS A 174 3.67 -5.94 7.39
C LYS A 174 3.56 -7.45 7.65
N ARG A 175 2.83 -7.86 8.69
CA ARG A 175 2.60 -9.29 8.96
C ARG A 175 1.84 -9.98 7.82
N ASP A 176 0.80 -9.33 7.29
CA ASP A 176 0.03 -9.86 6.16
C ASP A 176 0.89 -9.97 4.89
N VAL A 177 1.68 -8.94 4.59
CA VAL A 177 2.58 -8.88 3.42
C VAL A 177 3.71 -9.89 3.53
N ASP A 178 4.38 -9.99 4.69
CA ASP A 178 5.48 -10.92 4.92
C ASP A 178 4.98 -12.38 4.81
N ALA A 179 3.77 -12.67 5.29
CA ALA A 179 3.14 -13.98 5.13
C ALA A 179 2.82 -14.28 3.65
N HIS A 180 2.28 -13.31 2.92
CA HIS A 180 2.00 -13.43 1.50
C HIS A 180 3.28 -13.65 0.68
N ASN A 181 4.32 -12.85 0.88
CA ASN A 181 5.57 -12.97 0.11
C ASN A 181 6.22 -14.35 0.32
N LYS A 182 6.18 -14.90 1.55
CA LYS A 182 6.61 -16.29 1.81
C LYS A 182 5.77 -17.31 1.04
N GLN A 183 4.45 -17.14 1.03
CA GLN A 183 3.55 -18.02 0.30
C GLN A 183 3.72 -17.90 -1.23
N LEU A 184 3.93 -16.69 -1.74
CA LEU A 184 4.12 -16.38 -3.15
C LEU A 184 5.31 -17.16 -3.71
N ARG A 185 6.45 -17.16 -3.01
CA ARG A 185 7.64 -17.89 -3.47
C ARG A 185 7.37 -19.39 -3.61
N ALA A 186 6.75 -20.01 -2.60
CA ALA A 186 6.40 -21.44 -2.63
C ALA A 186 5.35 -21.74 -3.72
N HIS A 187 4.38 -20.86 -3.92
CA HIS A 187 3.35 -21.02 -4.94
C HIS A 187 3.94 -20.94 -6.36
N ILE A 188 4.83 -19.97 -6.62
CA ILE A 188 5.52 -19.83 -7.91
C ILE A 188 6.35 -21.09 -8.19
N GLN A 189 7.10 -21.59 -7.20
CA GLN A 189 7.86 -22.84 -7.33
C GLN A 189 6.97 -24.01 -7.77
N GLN A 190 5.81 -24.19 -7.13
CA GLN A 190 4.87 -25.23 -7.51
C GLN A 190 4.33 -25.05 -8.93
N CYS A 191 4.03 -23.81 -9.34
CA CYS A 191 3.56 -23.51 -10.69
C CYS A 191 4.62 -23.85 -11.75
N VAL A 192 5.88 -23.51 -11.49
CA VAL A 192 7.01 -23.82 -12.36
C VAL A 192 7.18 -25.33 -12.50
N LEU A 193 7.20 -26.08 -11.39
CA LEU A 193 7.29 -27.54 -11.41
C LEU A 193 6.15 -28.19 -12.19
N ASN A 194 4.91 -27.73 -11.96
CA ASN A 194 3.74 -28.23 -12.66
C ASN A 194 3.81 -27.95 -14.17
N ARG A 195 4.31 -26.76 -14.56
CA ARG A 195 4.49 -26.41 -15.97
C ARG A 195 5.61 -27.23 -16.62
N ARG A 196 6.72 -27.44 -15.92
CA ARG A 196 7.83 -28.30 -16.36
C ARG A 196 7.36 -29.72 -16.63
N ALA A 197 6.62 -30.32 -15.69
CA ALA A 197 6.04 -31.66 -15.85
C ALA A 197 5.08 -31.73 -17.05
N ARG A 198 4.26 -30.70 -17.27
CA ARG A 198 3.35 -30.61 -18.43
C ARG A 198 4.12 -30.56 -19.75
N LEU A 199 5.16 -29.74 -19.85
CA LEU A 199 6.02 -29.66 -21.04
C LEU A 199 6.78 -30.98 -21.31
N GLY A 200 7.26 -31.65 -20.25
CA GLY A 200 7.88 -32.98 -20.36
C GLY A 200 6.92 -34.01 -20.98
N ARG A 201 5.67 -34.07 -20.50
CA ARG A 201 4.65 -34.98 -21.06
C ARG A 201 4.31 -34.64 -22.52
N HIS A 202 4.30 -33.36 -22.90
CA HIS A 202 4.09 -32.97 -24.29
C HIS A 202 5.25 -33.46 -25.19
N ALA A 203 6.49 -33.37 -24.71
CA ALA A 203 7.66 -33.87 -25.43
C ALA A 203 7.66 -35.40 -25.58
N GLU A 204 7.25 -36.15 -24.55
CA GLU A 204 7.08 -37.60 -24.61
C GLU A 204 6.03 -38.00 -25.67
N VAL A 205 4.88 -37.33 -25.67
CA VAL A 205 3.82 -37.57 -26.67
C VAL A 205 4.30 -37.25 -28.08
N ALA A 206 5.02 -36.15 -28.28
CA ALA A 206 5.60 -35.80 -29.58
C ALA A 206 6.60 -36.87 -30.06
N THR A 207 7.40 -37.42 -29.14
CA THR A 207 8.35 -38.51 -29.43
C THR A 207 7.62 -39.80 -29.84
N VAL A 208 6.54 -40.16 -29.15
CA VAL A 208 5.72 -41.35 -29.48
C VAL A 208 5.02 -41.20 -30.83
N LEU A 209 4.50 -40.00 -31.12
CA LEU A 209 3.78 -39.75 -32.38
C LEU A 209 4.71 -39.83 -33.60
N ASN A 210 6.01 -39.57 -33.44
CA ASN A 210 7.03 -39.61 -34.51
C ASN A 210 6.64 -38.85 -35.79
N ILE A 211 5.81 -37.80 -35.64
CA ILE A 211 5.40 -36.89 -36.71
C ILE A 211 6.23 -35.61 -36.56
N PRO A 212 6.90 -35.13 -37.61
CA PRO A 212 7.73 -33.94 -37.52
C PRO A 212 6.90 -32.71 -37.11
N LEU A 213 7.36 -32.02 -36.08
CA LEU A 213 6.73 -30.77 -35.60
C LEU A 213 6.85 -29.69 -36.69
N ARG A 214 5.70 -29.10 -37.05
CA ARG A 214 5.66 -27.95 -37.95
C ARG A 214 6.36 -26.76 -37.27
N LYS A 215 7.46 -26.29 -37.85
CA LYS A 215 8.11 -25.04 -37.41
C LYS A 215 7.08 -23.91 -37.52
N ARG A 216 6.72 -23.29 -36.40
CA ARG A 216 6.01 -22.01 -36.40
C ARG A 216 7.02 -20.93 -36.78
N ALA A 217 6.75 -20.23 -37.88
CA ALA A 217 7.43 -19.00 -38.27
C ALA A 217 7.02 -17.85 -37.35
#